data_AF-A0A8C5TAG5-F1
#
_entry.id   AF-A0A8C5TAG5-F1
#
_cell.length_a   1.000
_cell.length_b   1.000
_cell.length_c   1.000
_cell.angle_alpha   90.00
_cell.angle_beta   90.00
_cell.angle_gamma   90.00
#
_symmetry.space_group_name_H-M   'P 1'
#
loop_
_entity.id
_entity.type
_entity.pdbx_description
1 polymer ?
#
loop_
_entity_poly.entity_id
_entity_poly.type
_entity_poly.pdbx_seq_one_letter_code
_entity_poly.pdbx_strand_id
1 'polypeptide(L)'
;MPELPFIRVVSVTSADPRHPAENLLRPDDGGRWRGAAAGEKQMSVVLEVRGELVGGSRPIHSVHVGNDGAAFVEILVGSSAGGDFQLGMNDLQNHRVGGGKVLQNHRVGAEMAPKP
;
A
#
# COMPACT_ATOMS: atom_id res chain seq x y z
N MET A 1 -14.80 -13.50 4.76
CA MET A 1 -14.20 -12.48 5.65
C MET A 1 -14.78 -11.14 5.25
N PRO A 2 -15.15 -10.24 6.18
CA PRO A 2 -15.61 -8.91 5.83
C PRO A 2 -14.46 -8.11 5.20
N GLU A 3 -14.77 -7.30 4.19
CA GLU A 3 -13.79 -6.42 3.58
C GLU A 3 -13.42 -5.26 4.49
N LEU A 4 -12.19 -4.80 4.37
CA LEU A 4 -11.67 -3.65 5.11
C LEU A 4 -11.70 -2.43 4.17
N PRO A 5 -12.67 -1.52 4.31
CA PRO A 5 -12.82 -0.42 3.36
C PRO A 5 -11.72 0.61 3.52
N PHE A 6 -11.18 1.09 2.40
CA PHE A 6 -10.34 2.27 2.37
C PHE A 6 -11.19 3.52 2.54
N ILE A 7 -10.79 4.42 3.43
CA ILE A 7 -11.54 5.64 3.73
C ILE A 7 -10.90 6.90 3.17
N ARG A 8 -9.59 6.87 2.90
CA ARG A 8 -8.86 8.07 2.48
C ARG A 8 -7.52 7.74 1.84
N VAL A 9 -7.15 8.52 0.81
CA VAL A 9 -5.76 8.61 0.32
C VAL A 9 -4.99 9.56 1.24
N VAL A 10 -3.93 9.06 1.86
CA VAL A 10 -3.15 9.81 2.86
C VAL A 10 -2.01 10.55 2.20
N SER A 11 -1.34 9.90 1.26
CA SER A 11 -0.44 10.54 0.31
C SER A 11 -0.30 9.68 -0.94
N VAL A 12 0.17 10.31 -2.01
CA VAL A 12 0.45 9.68 -3.30
C VAL A 12 1.67 10.37 -3.90
N THR A 13 2.59 9.61 -4.50
CA THR A 13 3.80 10.20 -5.10
C THR A 13 3.55 10.71 -6.52
N SER A 14 2.59 10.12 -7.24
CA SER A 14 2.23 10.50 -8.62
C SER A 14 0.81 10.05 -8.96
N ALA A 15 0.05 10.87 -9.70
CA ALA A 15 -1.31 10.54 -10.12
C ALA A 15 -1.69 11.26 -11.44
N ASP A 16 -2.22 10.52 -12.41
CA ASP A 16 -2.91 11.08 -13.59
C ASP A 16 -4.25 11.70 -13.12
N PRO A 17 -4.55 12.97 -13.45
CA PRO A 17 -5.83 13.60 -13.12
C PRO A 17 -7.07 12.84 -13.61
N ARG A 18 -6.95 12.02 -14.65
CA ARG A 18 -8.02 11.18 -15.21
C ARG A 18 -8.10 9.79 -14.55
N HIS A 19 -7.03 9.37 -13.91
CA HIS A 19 -6.92 8.09 -13.20
C HIS A 19 -6.30 8.32 -11.81
N PRO A 20 -6.97 9.12 -10.95
CA PRO A 20 -6.40 9.55 -9.67
C PRO A 20 -6.39 8.41 -8.64
N ALA A 21 -5.60 8.57 -7.57
CA ALA A 21 -5.47 7.56 -6.51
C ALA A 21 -6.79 7.32 -5.76
N GLU A 22 -7.66 8.32 -5.70
CA GLU A 22 -8.98 8.27 -5.07
C GLU A 22 -9.90 7.21 -5.68
N ASN A 23 -9.65 6.79 -6.93
CA ASN A 23 -10.37 5.68 -7.56
C ASN A 23 -10.24 4.37 -6.74
N LEU A 24 -9.14 4.19 -6.00
CA LEU A 24 -8.91 3.00 -5.17
C LEU A 24 -9.83 2.96 -3.93
N LEU A 25 -10.49 4.06 -3.58
CA LEU A 25 -11.47 4.10 -2.49
C LEU A 25 -12.82 3.48 -2.90
N ARG A 26 -13.02 3.25 -4.20
CA ARG A 26 -14.24 2.66 -4.78
C ARG A 26 -13.87 1.55 -5.77
N PRO A 27 -13.37 0.41 -5.28
CA PRO A 27 -12.85 -0.66 -6.14
C PRO A 27 -13.91 -1.24 -7.10
N ASP A 28 -15.19 -1.16 -6.73
CA ASP A 28 -16.30 -1.68 -7.56
C ASP A 28 -16.68 -0.78 -8.74
N ASP A 29 -16.25 0.50 -8.74
CA ASP A 29 -16.59 1.46 -9.79
C ASP A 29 -15.76 1.25 -11.08
N GLY A 30 -14.83 0.29 -11.08
CA GLY A 30 -13.92 0.02 -12.20
C GLY A 30 -12.86 1.10 -12.43
N GLY A 31 -12.73 2.05 -11.51
CA GLY A 31 -11.70 3.07 -11.52
C GLY A 31 -10.29 2.47 -11.33
N ARG A 32 -9.28 3.14 -11.90
CA ARG A 32 -7.87 2.74 -11.78
C ARG A 32 -7.02 3.94 -11.36
N TRP A 33 -5.89 3.65 -10.74
CA TRP A 33 -4.86 4.65 -10.43
C TRP A 33 -3.68 4.51 -11.40
N ARG A 34 -3.23 5.62 -11.98
CA ARG A 34 -2.04 5.69 -12.84
C ARG A 34 -1.14 6.85 -12.46
N GLY A 35 0.12 6.75 -12.85
CA GLY A 35 1.08 7.85 -12.74
C GLY A 35 0.78 9.03 -13.64
N ALA A 36 1.28 10.20 -13.25
CA ALA A 36 1.12 11.44 -14.01
C ALA A 36 1.87 11.42 -15.35
N ALA A 37 2.92 10.59 -15.48
CA ALA A 37 3.77 10.54 -16.67
C ALA A 37 4.08 9.12 -17.12
N ALA A 38 4.31 8.95 -18.42
CA ALA A 38 4.78 7.67 -18.96
C ALA A 38 6.24 7.40 -18.54
N GLY A 39 6.56 6.13 -18.25
CA GLY A 39 7.91 5.70 -17.93
C GLY A 39 8.33 5.92 -16.46
N GLU A 40 7.40 6.31 -15.58
CA GLU A 40 7.64 6.34 -14.15
C GLU A 40 8.02 4.94 -13.66
N LYS A 41 9.25 4.81 -13.12
CA LYS A 41 9.80 3.52 -12.71
C LYS A 41 9.16 3.00 -11.43
N GLN A 42 8.63 3.91 -10.61
CA GLN A 42 8.11 3.60 -9.29
C GLN A 42 7.08 4.65 -8.86
N MET A 43 6.02 4.19 -8.21
CA MET A 43 4.98 5.02 -7.63
C MET A 43 4.50 4.40 -6.33
N SER A 44 3.95 5.21 -5.44
CA SER A 44 3.38 4.71 -4.20
C SER A 44 2.16 5.53 -3.78
N VAL A 45 1.23 4.84 -3.11
CA VAL A 45 0.00 5.42 -2.55
C VAL A 45 -0.15 4.89 -1.14
N VAL A 46 -0.63 5.74 -0.24
CA VAL A 46 -0.94 5.39 1.15
C VAL A 46 -2.45 5.44 1.33
N LEU A 47 -3.04 4.31 1.70
CA LEU A 47 -4.48 4.23 1.93
C LEU A 47 -4.76 4.05 3.42
N GLU A 48 -5.68 4.84 3.96
CA GLU A 48 -6.22 4.63 5.30
C GLU A 48 -7.35 3.62 5.25
N VAL A 49 -7.27 2.60 6.09
CA VAL A 49 -8.30 1.57 6.24
C VAL A 49 -9.19 1.94 7.42
N ARG A 50 -10.50 1.72 7.28
CA ARG A 50 -11.43 1.88 8.40
C ARG A 50 -11.16 0.83 9.46
N GLY A 51 -10.72 1.27 10.64
CA GLY A 51 -10.56 0.43 11.82
C GLY A 51 -11.87 0.17 12.56
N GLU A 52 -13.01 -0.02 11.88
CA GLU A 52 -14.34 -0.16 12.50
C GLU A 52 -14.46 -1.50 13.26
N LEU A 53 -13.81 -1.55 14.42
CA LEU A 53 -14.22 -2.23 15.62
C LEU A 53 -13.72 -1.38 16.78
N VAL A 54 -14.67 -0.91 17.60
CA VAL A 54 -14.45 -0.24 18.87
C VAL A 54 -13.41 -1.05 19.67
N GLY A 55 -12.20 -0.49 19.82
CA GLY A 55 -11.18 -1.00 20.74
C GLY A 55 -10.03 -1.82 20.15
N GLY A 56 -9.82 -1.92 18.83
CA GLY A 56 -8.61 -2.60 18.35
C GLY A 56 -8.35 -2.63 16.85
N SER A 57 -7.14 -3.06 16.51
CA SER A 57 -6.75 -3.38 15.14
C SER A 57 -7.38 -4.67 14.64
N ARG A 58 -7.76 -4.69 13.36
CA ARG A 58 -8.15 -5.91 12.66
C ARG A 58 -6.96 -6.44 11.85
N PRO A 59 -6.59 -7.71 11.99
CA PRO A 59 -5.56 -8.30 11.14
C PRO A 59 -6.02 -8.30 9.68
N ILE A 60 -5.09 -8.02 8.76
CA ILE A 60 -5.31 -8.20 7.33
C ILE A 60 -5.17 -9.70 7.05
N HIS A 61 -6.27 -10.34 6.66
CA HIS A 61 -6.27 -11.77 6.35
C HIS A 61 -5.80 -12.07 4.92
N SER A 62 -6.24 -11.26 3.97
CA SER A 62 -5.97 -11.40 2.55
C SER A 62 -5.95 -10.03 1.90
N VAL A 63 -5.17 -9.88 0.83
CA VAL A 63 -5.17 -8.67 -0.01
C VAL A 63 -5.35 -9.07 -1.47
N HIS A 64 -6.25 -8.39 -2.16
CA HIS A 64 -6.43 -8.51 -3.60
C HIS A 64 -5.96 -7.23 -4.27
N VAL A 65 -5.11 -7.35 -5.29
CA VAL A 65 -4.60 -6.21 -6.04
C VAL A 65 -4.81 -6.45 -7.52
N GLY A 66 -5.61 -5.58 -8.16
CA GLY A 66 -5.68 -5.48 -9.61
C GLY A 66 -4.45 -4.76 -10.14
N ASN A 67 -3.57 -5.48 -10.83
CA ASN A 67 -2.37 -4.89 -11.42
C ASN A 67 -2.68 -4.24 -12.79
N ASP A 68 -2.40 -2.95 -12.95
CA ASP A 68 -2.57 -2.19 -14.20
C ASP A 68 -1.20 -1.83 -14.82
N GLY A 69 -0.39 -2.86 -15.09
CA GLY A 69 0.87 -2.73 -15.82
C GLY A 69 2.13 -2.54 -14.96
N ALA A 70 2.05 -2.67 -13.64
CA ALA A 70 3.24 -2.72 -12.79
C ALA A 70 3.95 -4.08 -12.96
N ALA A 71 5.29 -4.06 -13.01
CA ALA A 71 6.07 -5.30 -13.02
C ALA A 71 6.08 -5.98 -11.64
N PHE A 72 6.01 -5.19 -10.57
CA PHE A 72 6.01 -5.64 -9.18
C PHE A 72 5.03 -4.82 -8.35
N VAL A 73 4.41 -5.48 -7.37
CA VAL A 73 3.50 -4.89 -6.39
C VAL A 73 3.99 -5.33 -5.01
N GLU A 74 4.30 -4.38 -4.15
CA GLU A 74 4.62 -4.61 -2.74
C GLU A 74 3.47 -4.12 -1.84
N ILE A 75 3.39 -4.62 -0.62
CA ILE A 75 2.39 -4.20 0.35
C ILE A 75 3.11 -4.06 1.70
N LEU A 76 3.26 -2.83 2.16
CA LEU A 76 3.68 -2.54 3.52
C LEU A 76 2.47 -2.24 4.41
N VAL A 77 2.59 -2.47 5.71
CA VAL A 77 1.55 -2.16 6.70
C VAL A 77 2.14 -1.30 7.80
N GLY A 78 1.44 -0.25 8.20
CA GLY A 78 1.85 0.65 9.29
C GLY A 78 0.66 1.18 10.09
N SER A 79 0.94 1.63 11.32
CA SER A 79 -0.03 2.20 12.25
C SER A 79 -0.11 3.72 12.11
N SER A 80 -1.31 4.29 12.19
CA SER A 80 -1.50 5.74 12.25
C SER A 80 -0.97 6.38 13.55
N ALA A 81 -0.74 5.58 14.59
CA ALA A 81 -0.18 6.04 15.87
C ALA A 81 1.34 6.29 15.82
N GLY A 82 1.99 6.08 14.66
CA GLY A 82 3.43 6.23 14.48
C GLY A 82 4.17 4.88 14.39
N GLY A 83 5.42 4.94 13.93
CA GLY A 83 6.28 3.78 13.65
C GLY A 83 6.60 3.60 12.18
N ASP A 84 7.61 2.79 11.88
CA ASP A 84 8.01 2.44 10.52
C ASP A 84 7.02 1.44 9.89
N PHE A 85 6.93 1.49 8.56
CA PHE A 85 6.18 0.52 7.78
C PHE A 85 6.88 -0.85 7.77
N GLN A 86 6.11 -1.93 7.90
CA GLN A 86 6.62 -3.31 7.87
C GLN A 86 6.10 -4.05 6.64
N LEU A 87 6.90 -4.95 6.08
CA LEU A 87 6.50 -5.81 4.95
C LEU A 87 5.32 -6.71 5.36
N GLY A 88 4.17 -6.53 4.71
CA GLY A 88 2.93 -7.24 5.05
C GLY A 88 2.89 -8.73 4.67
N MET A 89 3.98 -9.28 4.13
CA MET A 89 4.02 -10.63 3.57
C MET A 89 4.92 -11.63 4.32
N ASN A 90 5.66 -11.21 5.35
CA ASN A 90 6.66 -12.08 5.99
C ASN A 90 6.30 -12.72 7.33
N ASP A 91 5.11 -12.50 7.91
CA ASP A 91 4.71 -13.22 9.14
C ASP A 91 3.19 -13.24 9.36
N LEU A 92 2.47 -14.09 8.61
CA LEU A 92 1.10 -14.46 8.97
C LEU A 92 1.03 -15.46 10.14
N GLN A 93 2.14 -15.72 10.83
CA GLN A 93 2.15 -16.38 12.14
C GLN A 93 2.53 -15.36 13.21
N ASN A 94 1.54 -14.97 14.01
CA ASN A 94 1.69 -14.20 15.25
C ASN A 94 2.34 -12.81 15.11
N HIS A 95 1.56 -11.77 14.81
CA HIS A 95 1.58 -10.54 15.62
C HIS A 95 0.30 -9.74 15.37
N ARG A 96 -0.44 -9.44 16.45
CA ARG A 96 -1.56 -8.46 16.44
C ARG A 96 -0.97 -7.09 16.11
N VAL A 97 -1.04 -6.66 14.85
CA VAL A 97 -0.61 -5.31 14.47
C VAL A 97 -1.82 -4.41 14.25
N GLY A 98 -1.79 -3.27 14.94
CA GLY A 98 -2.47 -1.97 14.74
C GLY A 98 -2.96 -1.67 13.32
N GLY A 99 -4.12 -1.00 13.17
CA GLY A 99 -4.83 -0.84 11.89
C GLY A 99 -3.93 -0.41 10.74
N GLY A 100 -4.03 -1.13 9.62
CA GLY A 100 -3.05 -1.07 8.54
C GLY A 100 -3.32 0.00 7.47
N LYS A 101 -2.25 0.66 7.01
CA LYS A 101 -2.17 1.40 5.73
C LYS A 101 -1.21 0.70 4.77
N VAL A 102 -1.56 0.61 3.48
CA VAL A 102 -0.76 -0.02 2.41
C VAL A 102 0.12 1.00 1.69
N LEU A 103 1.41 0.70 1.48
CA LEU A 103 2.37 1.46 0.67
C LEU A 103 3.39 0.52 -0.02
N GLN A 104 4.20 1.04 -0.97
CA GLN A 104 5.25 0.33 -1.74
C GLN A 104 6.56 1.12 -1.75
N ASN A 105 7.73 0.51 -1.49
CA ASN A 105 9.03 1.01 -1.95
C ASN A 105 10.21 -0.01 -1.93
N HIS A 106 11.01 0.06 -3.01
CA HIS A 106 12.28 -0.59 -3.36
C HIS A 106 13.35 -0.87 -2.28
N ARG A 107 14.11 -1.95 -2.53
CA ARG A 107 15.55 -2.06 -2.21
C ARG A 107 16.37 -2.04 -3.50
N VAL A 108 17.23 -1.03 -3.67
CA VAL A 108 18.31 -1.00 -4.67
C VAL A 108 19.55 -1.62 -4.03
N GLY A 109 20.03 -2.74 -4.58
CA GLY A 109 21.32 -3.32 -4.21
C GLY A 109 22.41 -2.79 -5.14
N ALA A 110 23.25 -1.89 -4.64
CA ALA A 110 24.58 -1.66 -5.17
C ALA A 110 25.52 -1.45 -3.97
N GLU A 111 26.11 -2.54 -3.48
CA GLU A 111 27.29 -2.45 -2.62
C GLU A 111 28.51 -2.61 -3.51
N MET A 112 29.23 -1.50 -3.70
CA MET A 112 30.52 -1.47 -4.35
C MET A 112 31.54 -1.92 -3.30
N ALA A 113 32.10 -3.12 -3.49
CA ALA A 113 33.18 -3.63 -2.65
C ALA A 113 34.34 -2.63 -2.60
N PRO A 114 34.97 -2.38 -1.43
CA PRO A 114 36.24 -1.68 -1.41
C PRO A 114 37.30 -2.53 -2.16
N LYS A 115 37.94 -1.92 -3.16
CA LYS A 115 39.13 -2.44 -3.85
C LYS A 115 40.32 -2.50 -2.86
N PRO A 116 41.31 -3.40 -3.13
CA PRO A 116 42.16 -4.04 -2.12
C PRO A 116 43.02 -3.09 -1.29
#